data_AF-A0A699YS23-F1
#
_entry.id   AF-A0A699YS23-F1
#
_cell.length_a   1.000
_cell.length_b   1.000
_cell.length_c   1.000
_cell.angle_alpha   90.00
_cell.angle_beta   90.00
_cell.angle_gamma   90.00
#
_symmetry.space_group_name_H-M   'P 1'
#
loop_
_entity.id
_entity.type
_entity.pdbx_description
1 polymer ?
#
loop_
_entity_poly.entity_id
_entity_poly.type
_entity_poly.pdbx_seq_one_letter_code
_entity_poly.pdbx_strand_id
1 'polypeptide(L)'
;MEILAAAARGTDLDMTIAQFAEEIDDELLYLLQARIEATEKVNEGAADQLRELWGVLRTVQQRVAATSAMRLLDDVLDLLGDDMSAVGYSMRRLEAQARMREAFTGGLAEDVDIFAAAAALADAGPAAAEELSSEAVSPTDFLQEVMALMEEAGEQQAALAQAIERADKEISFLRAHKPEALESEAAAAQRKALTAARRNFASRAVGLSQLQDVVSMARSLVFEMRKDSVAH
;
A
#
# COMPACT_ATOMS: atom_id res chain seq x y z
N MET A 1 19.58 2.76 16.68
CA MET A 1 19.57 2.21 18.07
C MET A 1 18.50 2.85 18.96
N GLU A 2 18.12 4.10 18.74
CA GLU A 2 17.13 4.80 19.59
C GLU A 2 15.69 4.29 19.41
N ILE A 3 15.28 3.89 18.19
CA ILE A 3 13.96 3.28 17.91
C ILE A 3 13.76 1.99 18.73
N LEU A 4 14.75 1.09 18.75
CA LEU A 4 14.69 -0.15 19.54
C LEU A 4 14.65 0.12 21.05
N ALA A 5 15.32 1.19 21.51
CA ALA A 5 15.29 1.62 22.90
C ALA A 5 13.96 2.31 23.25
N ALA A 6 13.31 2.99 22.31
CA ALA A 6 11.99 3.60 22.48
C ALA A 6 10.88 2.53 22.53
N ALA A 7 10.92 1.54 21.64
CA ALA A 7 10.01 0.38 21.66
C ALA A 7 10.09 -0.39 22.99
N ALA A 8 11.29 -0.56 23.54
CA ALA A 8 11.49 -1.21 24.83
C ALA A 8 10.99 -0.39 26.03
N ARG A 9 10.81 0.93 25.88
CA ARG A 9 10.41 1.85 26.95
C ARG A 9 8.91 2.22 26.93
N GLY A 10 8.16 1.82 25.89
CA GLY A 10 6.75 2.17 25.74
C GLY A 10 6.50 3.68 25.60
N THR A 11 7.54 4.46 25.26
CA THR A 11 7.42 5.86 24.83
C THR A 11 6.72 5.93 23.48
N ASP A 12 6.24 7.13 23.10
CA ASP A 12 5.52 7.42 21.86
C ASP A 12 6.31 6.94 20.61
N LEU A 13 6.06 5.67 20.27
CA LEU A 13 6.83 4.90 19.32
C LEU A 13 6.61 5.46 17.91
N ASP A 14 5.38 5.88 17.63
CA ASP A 14 4.98 6.44 16.35
C ASP A 14 5.71 7.75 16.07
N MET A 15 5.80 8.64 17.06
CA MET A 15 6.57 9.89 16.94
C MET A 15 8.06 9.62 16.74
N THR A 16 8.61 8.60 17.42
CA THR A 16 10.03 8.24 17.28
C THR A 16 10.30 7.64 15.89
N ILE A 17 9.42 6.77 15.40
CA ILE A 17 9.54 6.18 14.06
C ILE A 17 9.45 7.27 12.99
N ALA A 18 8.53 8.22 13.13
CA ALA A 18 8.41 9.34 12.20
C ALA A 18 9.68 10.22 12.19
N GLN A 19 10.23 10.52 13.37
CA GLN A 19 11.44 11.35 13.50
C GLN A 19 12.67 10.71 12.84
N PHE A 20 12.79 9.38 12.92
CA PHE A 20 13.97 8.64 12.45
C PHE A 20 13.67 7.80 11.20
N ALA A 21 12.63 8.16 10.43
CA ALA A 21 12.18 7.38 9.28
C ALA A 21 13.29 7.14 8.24
N GLU A 22 14.14 8.16 7.99
CA GLU A 22 15.27 8.07 7.05
C GLU A 22 16.43 7.19 7.54
N GLU A 23 16.51 6.92 8.84
CA GLU A 23 17.54 6.07 9.44
C GLU A 23 17.13 4.58 9.49
N ILE A 24 15.93 4.25 9.03
CA ILE A 24 15.46 2.86 8.96
C ILE A 24 16.03 2.21 7.69
N ASP A 25 17.13 1.49 7.84
CA ASP A 25 17.82 0.79 6.75
C ASP A 25 17.70 -0.74 6.82
N ASP A 26 18.23 -1.42 5.79
CA ASP A 26 18.21 -2.88 5.69
C ASP A 26 19.00 -3.55 6.83
N GLU A 27 20.05 -2.89 7.32
CA GLU A 27 20.89 -3.42 8.40
C GLU A 27 20.11 -3.44 9.73
N LEU A 28 19.37 -2.38 10.03
CA LEU A 28 18.47 -2.31 11.19
C LEU A 28 17.38 -3.39 11.13
N LEU A 29 16.73 -3.55 9.97
CA LEU A 29 15.68 -4.56 9.80
C LEU A 29 16.24 -5.98 9.92
N TYR A 30 17.43 -6.24 9.38
CA TYR A 30 18.12 -7.51 9.51
C TYR A 30 18.46 -7.83 10.96
N LEU A 31 19.01 -6.87 11.71
CA LEU A 31 19.32 -7.04 13.13
C LEU A 31 18.06 -7.30 13.97
N LEU A 32 16.95 -6.63 13.65
CA LEU A 32 15.66 -6.86 14.31
C LEU A 32 15.11 -8.26 13.99
N GLN A 33 15.20 -8.71 12.73
CA GLN A 33 14.81 -10.06 12.34
C GLN A 33 15.64 -11.13 13.08
N ALA A 34 16.96 -10.98 13.11
CA ALA A 34 17.83 -11.89 13.86
C ALA A 34 17.47 -11.93 15.36
N ARG A 35 17.05 -10.78 15.92
CA ARG A 35 16.59 -10.70 17.31
C ARG A 35 15.23 -11.37 17.53
N ILE A 36 14.30 -11.27 16.58
CA ILE A 36 13.02 -12.01 16.61
C ILE A 36 13.32 -13.51 16.68
N GLU A 37 14.13 -14.04 15.76
CA GLU A 37 14.46 -15.47 15.71
C GLU A 37 15.16 -15.97 16.99
N ALA A 38 16.01 -15.13 17.59
CA ALA A 38 16.64 -15.43 18.87
C ALA A 38 15.61 -15.42 20.03
N THR A 39 14.63 -14.53 19.99
CA THR A 39 13.62 -14.34 21.04
C THR A 39 12.53 -15.40 20.97
N GLU A 40 12.13 -15.87 19.78
CA GLU A 40 11.13 -16.94 19.59
C GLU A 40 11.49 -18.21 20.35
N LYS A 41 12.79 -18.51 20.50
CA LYS A 41 13.29 -19.68 21.23
C LYS A 41 13.15 -19.56 22.75
N VAL A 42 12.93 -18.35 23.27
CA VAL A 42 12.96 -18.03 24.71
C VAL A 42 11.60 -17.53 25.21
N ASN A 43 10.91 -16.70 24.42
CA ASN A 43 9.63 -16.09 24.77
C ASN A 43 8.87 -15.70 23.49
N GLU A 44 7.84 -16.49 23.15
CA GLU A 44 7.01 -16.29 21.96
C GLU A 44 6.26 -14.94 21.99
N GLY A 45 5.71 -14.53 23.14
CA GLY A 45 4.97 -13.27 23.24
C GLY A 45 5.84 -12.02 23.06
N ALA A 46 7.11 -12.07 23.49
CA ALA A 46 8.06 -11.00 23.21
C ALA A 46 8.49 -10.98 21.73
N ALA A 47 8.55 -12.15 21.09
CA ALA A 47 8.82 -12.23 19.66
C ALA A 47 7.67 -11.69 18.81
N ASP A 48 6.42 -11.89 19.23
CA ASP A 48 5.23 -11.33 18.57
C ASP A 48 5.30 -9.80 18.51
N GLN A 49 5.60 -9.14 19.63
CA GLN A 49 5.78 -7.68 19.69
C GLN A 49 6.90 -7.18 18.78
N LEU A 50 8.01 -7.92 18.71
CA LEU A 50 9.12 -7.57 17.82
C LEU A 50 8.73 -7.77 16.34
N ARG A 51 7.92 -8.78 16.01
CA ARG A 51 7.39 -9.00 14.65
C ARG A 51 6.46 -7.87 14.23
N GLU A 52 5.61 -7.39 15.13
CA GLU A 52 4.76 -6.21 14.88
C GLU A 52 5.63 -4.98 14.59
N LEU A 53 6.61 -4.68 15.45
CA LEU A 53 7.55 -3.57 15.23
C LEU A 53 8.29 -3.71 13.90
N TRP A 54 8.80 -4.90 13.59
CA TRP A 54 9.47 -5.15 12.32
C TRP A 54 8.56 -4.89 11.12
N GLY A 55 7.29 -5.29 11.22
CA GLY A 55 6.28 -5.01 10.19
C GLY A 55 6.12 -3.50 9.98
N VAL A 56 5.96 -2.74 11.06
CA VAL A 56 5.83 -1.27 11.00
C VAL A 56 7.07 -0.63 10.38
N LEU A 57 8.27 -0.95 10.87
CA LEU A 57 9.52 -0.35 10.38
C LEU A 57 9.77 -0.68 8.92
N ARG A 58 9.45 -1.91 8.49
CA ARG A 58 9.56 -2.30 7.09
C ARG A 58 8.62 -1.49 6.20
N THR A 59 7.37 -1.25 6.64
CA THR A 59 6.44 -0.39 5.91
C THR A 59 6.96 1.04 5.82
N VAL A 60 7.54 1.59 6.89
CA VAL A 60 8.13 2.94 6.88
C VAL A 60 9.31 3.02 5.92
N GLN A 61 10.25 2.06 5.97
CA GLN A 61 11.37 1.99 5.04
C GLN A 61 10.88 1.94 3.59
N GLN A 62 9.91 1.07 3.29
CA GLN A 62 9.33 0.96 1.95
C GLN A 62 8.71 2.27 1.50
N ARG A 63 8.01 2.97 2.39
CA ARG A 63 7.40 4.28 2.10
C ARG A 63 8.44 5.38 1.89
N VAL A 64 9.56 5.36 2.62
CA VAL A 64 10.67 6.31 2.42
C VAL A 64 11.36 6.06 1.08
N ALA A 65 11.53 4.80 0.70
CA ALA A 65 12.14 4.41 -0.58
C ALA A 65 11.19 4.55 -1.79
N ALA A 66 9.87 4.64 -1.55
CA ALA A 66 8.86 4.73 -2.60
C ALA A 66 8.90 6.08 -3.32
N THR A 67 8.55 6.07 -4.61
CA THR A 67 8.35 7.31 -5.38
C THR A 67 7.16 8.08 -4.80
N SER A 68 7.13 9.39 -5.02
CA SER A 68 6.02 10.27 -4.61
C SER A 68 4.67 9.77 -5.14
N ALA A 69 4.68 9.23 -6.37
CA ALA A 69 3.52 8.60 -6.99
C ALA A 69 3.05 7.33 -6.26
N MET A 70 3.98 6.46 -5.85
CA MET A 70 3.64 5.26 -5.06
C MET A 70 3.11 5.64 -3.68
N ARG A 71 3.70 6.63 -3.01
CA ARG A 71 3.19 7.14 -1.72
C ARG A 71 1.78 7.69 -1.86
N LEU A 72 1.51 8.46 -2.92
CA LEU A 72 0.17 8.96 -3.20
C LEU A 72 -0.82 7.82 -3.48
N LEU A 73 -0.38 6.77 -4.18
CA LEU A 73 -1.22 5.59 -4.42
C LEU A 73 -1.59 4.91 -3.11
N ASP A 74 -0.63 4.72 -2.20
CA ASP A 74 -0.88 4.13 -0.88
C ASP A 74 -1.88 4.97 -0.08
N ASP A 75 -1.71 6.31 -0.04
CA ASP A 75 -2.65 7.23 0.61
C ASP A 75 -4.07 7.10 0.02
N VAL A 76 -4.17 7.01 -1.31
CA VAL A 76 -5.45 6.87 -2.02
C VAL A 76 -6.11 5.53 -1.72
N LEU A 77 -5.34 4.43 -1.72
CA LEU A 77 -5.86 3.11 -1.43
C LEU A 77 -6.32 2.98 0.04
N ASP A 78 -5.59 3.58 0.97
CA ASP A 78 -5.97 3.64 2.39
C ASP A 78 -7.29 4.39 2.58
N LEU A 79 -7.47 5.54 1.91
CA LEU A 79 -8.72 6.29 1.92
C LEU A 79 -9.90 5.46 1.36
N LEU A 80 -9.70 4.73 0.26
CA LEU A 80 -10.74 3.88 -0.31
C LEU A 80 -11.09 2.71 0.64
N GLY A 81 -10.07 2.12 1.27
CA GLY A 81 -10.17 0.90 2.07
C GLY A 81 -10.49 -0.34 1.24
N ASP A 82 -10.54 -1.51 1.89
CA ASP A 82 -10.59 -2.82 1.20
C ASP A 82 -11.95 -3.19 0.55
N ASP A 83 -13.03 -2.49 0.88
CA ASP A 83 -14.38 -2.87 0.48
C ASP A 83 -15.09 -1.75 -0.30
N MET A 84 -15.14 -1.91 -1.62
CA MET A 84 -15.85 -1.00 -2.52
C MET A 84 -17.37 -1.01 -2.36
N SER A 85 -17.92 -2.01 -1.66
CA SER A 85 -19.36 -2.11 -1.37
C SER A 85 -19.74 -1.49 -0.02
N ALA A 86 -18.77 -1.04 0.77
CA ALA A 86 -19.00 -0.47 2.09
C ALA A 86 -19.84 0.80 2.02
N VAL A 87 -20.71 0.97 3.02
CA VAL A 87 -21.48 2.21 3.20
C VAL A 87 -20.48 3.36 3.42
N GLY A 88 -20.54 4.39 2.56
CA GLY A 88 -19.62 5.51 2.59
C GLY A 88 -18.48 5.44 1.56
N TYR A 89 -18.40 4.38 0.74
CA TYR A 89 -17.39 4.29 -0.33
C TYR A 89 -17.43 5.49 -1.28
N SER A 90 -18.61 6.02 -1.61
CA SER A 90 -18.73 7.22 -2.45
C SER A 90 -18.10 8.46 -1.83
N MET A 91 -18.18 8.62 -0.50
CA MET A 91 -17.53 9.72 0.22
C MET A 91 -16.02 9.56 0.24
N ARG A 92 -15.54 8.35 0.57
CA ARG A 92 -14.11 8.00 0.51
C ARG A 92 -13.51 8.22 -0.88
N ARG A 93 -14.28 7.91 -1.92
CA ARG A 93 -13.89 8.14 -3.31
C ARG A 93 -13.73 9.64 -3.62
N LEU A 94 -14.59 10.51 -3.07
CA LEU A 94 -14.44 11.96 -3.19
C LEU A 94 -13.22 12.48 -2.42
N GLU A 95 -12.97 11.95 -1.23
CA GLU A 95 -11.79 12.27 -0.43
C GLU A 95 -10.49 11.87 -1.14
N ALA A 96 -10.46 10.66 -1.71
CA ALA A 96 -9.36 10.17 -2.54
C ALA A 96 -9.13 11.07 -3.77
N GLN A 97 -10.20 11.52 -4.44
CA GLN A 97 -10.11 12.46 -5.55
C GLN A 97 -9.56 13.82 -5.12
N ALA A 98 -10.01 14.34 -3.98
CA ALA A 98 -9.49 15.59 -3.44
C ALA A 98 -7.99 15.47 -3.13
N ARG A 99 -7.57 14.34 -2.53
CA ARG A 99 -6.17 14.04 -2.24
C ARG A 99 -5.31 13.96 -3.50
N MET A 100 -5.78 13.28 -4.53
CA MET A 100 -5.08 13.24 -5.84
C MET A 100 -4.99 14.62 -6.48
N ARG A 101 -6.08 15.39 -6.45
CA ARG A 101 -6.10 16.75 -7.02
C ARG A 101 -5.09 17.65 -6.31
N GLU A 102 -5.08 17.64 -4.98
CA GLU A 102 -4.12 18.38 -4.16
C GLU A 102 -2.68 18.00 -4.52
N ALA A 103 -2.36 16.71 -4.59
CA ALA A 103 -1.02 16.26 -4.94
C ALA A 103 -0.63 16.63 -6.39
N PHE A 104 -1.57 16.58 -7.33
CA PHE A 104 -1.31 16.95 -8.73
C PHE A 104 -1.10 18.45 -8.93
N THR A 105 -1.71 19.29 -8.10
CA THR A 105 -1.49 20.75 -8.13
C THR A 105 -0.38 21.22 -7.19
N GLY A 106 0.22 20.30 -6.41
CA GLY A 106 1.22 20.63 -5.40
C GLY A 106 0.65 21.47 -4.25
N GLY A 107 -0.62 21.27 -3.90
CA GLY A 107 -1.29 21.96 -2.79
C GLY A 107 -1.73 23.38 -3.12
N LEU A 108 -1.52 23.84 -4.35
CA LEU A 108 -2.04 25.11 -4.84
C LEU A 108 -3.53 24.91 -5.17
N ALA A 109 -4.41 25.51 -4.37
CA ALA A 109 -5.80 25.68 -4.76
C ALA A 109 -5.86 26.62 -5.98
N GLU A 110 -6.65 26.25 -6.99
CA GLU A 110 -6.70 26.87 -8.33
C GLU A 110 -6.99 28.39 -8.31
N ASP A 111 -7.43 28.95 -7.19
CA ASP A 111 -7.78 30.36 -6.98
C ASP A 111 -6.86 31.13 -6.01
N VAL A 112 -5.76 30.54 -5.53
CA VAL A 112 -4.88 31.23 -4.56
C VAL A 112 -3.92 32.17 -5.30
N ASP A 113 -4.15 33.46 -5.13
CA ASP A 113 -3.22 34.51 -5.56
C ASP A 113 -1.81 34.19 -5.02
N ILE A 114 -0.85 33.98 -5.92
CA ILE A 114 0.55 33.64 -5.62
C ILE A 114 1.14 34.64 -4.61
N PHE A 115 0.67 35.90 -4.64
CA PHE A 115 1.09 36.93 -3.69
C PHE A 115 0.45 36.77 -2.31
N ALA A 116 -0.79 36.28 -2.22
CA ALA A 116 -1.44 35.94 -0.95
C ALA A 116 -0.83 34.68 -0.33
N ALA A 117 -0.49 33.67 -1.14
CA ALA A 117 0.27 32.50 -0.69
C ALA A 117 1.67 32.90 -0.18
N ALA A 118 2.39 33.74 -0.92
CA ALA A 118 3.70 34.24 -0.51
C ALA A 118 3.63 35.10 0.78
N ALA A 119 2.57 35.91 0.94
CA ALA A 119 2.34 36.68 2.15
C ALA A 119 2.00 35.78 3.36
N ALA A 120 1.16 34.75 3.17
CA ALA A 120 0.84 33.78 4.21
C ALA A 120 2.07 32.95 4.62
N LEU A 121 2.92 32.57 3.65
CA LEU A 121 4.18 31.87 3.90
C LEU A 121 5.19 32.73 4.67
N ALA A 122 5.24 34.03 4.36
CA ALA A 122 6.08 34.99 5.05
C ALA A 122 5.65 35.22 6.51
N ASP A 123 4.34 35.15 6.80
CA ASP A 123 3.77 35.32 8.14
C ASP A 123 3.80 34.03 8.98
N ALA A 124 3.58 32.87 8.36
CA ALA A 124 3.48 31.59 9.06
C ALA A 124 4.83 30.91 9.34
N GLY A 125 5.91 31.40 8.70
CA GLY A 125 7.27 30.94 8.94
C GLY A 125 7.60 29.55 8.33
N PRO A 126 8.83 29.05 8.53
CA PRO A 126 9.35 27.87 7.83
C PRO A 126 8.56 26.57 8.08
N ALA A 127 8.00 26.39 9.28
CA ALA A 127 7.25 25.19 9.64
C ALA A 127 5.91 25.06 8.89
N ALA A 128 5.22 26.18 8.63
CA ALA A 128 4.01 26.18 7.82
C ALA A 128 4.31 26.02 6.32
N ALA A 129 5.52 26.40 5.88
CA ALA A 129 5.98 26.17 4.51
C ALA A 129 6.23 24.69 4.21
N GLU A 130 6.71 23.93 5.19
CA GLU A 130 6.84 22.46 5.09
C GLU A 130 5.46 21.78 5.09
N GLU A 131 4.49 22.28 5.86
CA GLU A 131 3.12 21.75 5.90
C GLU A 131 2.31 22.04 4.62
N LEU A 132 2.61 23.16 3.95
CA LEU A 132 2.04 23.54 2.64
C LEU A 132 2.77 22.91 1.44
N SER A 133 3.98 22.38 1.66
CA SER A 133 4.75 21.66 0.64
C SER A 133 4.22 20.23 0.50
N SER A 134 2.96 20.09 0.08
CA SER A 134 2.52 18.80 -0.44
C SER A 134 3.41 18.45 -1.64
N GLU A 135 4.01 17.27 -1.61
CA GLU A 135 4.91 16.83 -2.66
C GLU A 135 4.15 16.74 -3.97
N ALA A 136 4.48 17.62 -4.91
CA ALA A 136 3.80 17.67 -6.20
C ALA A 136 4.06 16.39 -6.99
N VAL A 137 3.00 15.70 -7.42
CA VAL A 137 3.08 14.46 -8.20
C VAL A 137 2.64 14.74 -9.63
N SER A 138 3.48 14.42 -10.61
CA SER A 138 3.10 14.44 -12.02
C SER A 138 1.95 13.44 -12.26
N PRO A 139 0.80 13.86 -12.82
CA PRO A 139 -0.28 12.94 -13.13
C PRO A 139 0.12 11.85 -14.13
N THR A 140 1.10 12.15 -15.00
CA THR A 140 1.63 11.18 -15.96
C THR A 140 2.42 10.09 -15.25
N ASP A 141 3.29 10.48 -14.32
CA ASP A 141 4.16 9.56 -13.59
C ASP A 141 3.31 8.69 -12.66
N PHE A 142 2.33 9.29 -11.99
CA PHE A 142 1.33 8.56 -11.21
C PHE A 142 0.61 7.50 -12.04
N LEU A 143 0.06 7.88 -13.20
CA LEU A 143 -0.64 6.92 -14.06
C LEU A 143 0.29 5.81 -14.57
N GLN A 144 1.55 6.11 -14.87
CA GLN A 144 2.53 5.12 -15.29
C GLN A 144 2.79 4.08 -14.20
N GLU A 145 3.02 4.52 -12.96
CA GLU A 145 3.27 3.65 -11.81
C GLU A 145 2.06 2.74 -11.52
N VAL A 146 0.85 3.32 -11.49
CA VAL A 146 -0.38 2.53 -11.25
C VAL A 146 -0.62 1.51 -12.36
N MET A 147 -0.39 1.87 -13.62
CA MET A 147 -0.55 0.94 -14.75
C MET A 147 0.50 -0.18 -14.72
N ALA A 148 1.75 0.11 -14.37
CA ALA A 148 2.80 -0.89 -14.23
C ALA A 148 2.46 -1.90 -13.12
N LEU A 149 2.00 -1.41 -11.95
CA LEU A 149 1.53 -2.28 -10.86
C LEU A 149 0.34 -3.14 -11.27
N MET A 150 -0.61 -2.58 -12.02
CA MET A 150 -1.76 -3.34 -12.54
C MET A 150 -1.34 -4.44 -13.53
N GLU A 151 -0.37 -4.15 -14.40
CA GLU A 151 0.16 -5.12 -15.35
C GLU A 151 0.82 -6.29 -14.60
N GLU A 152 1.73 -6.00 -13.67
CA GLU A 152 2.38 -7.02 -12.86
C GLU A 152 1.37 -7.85 -12.05
N ALA A 153 0.43 -7.18 -11.37
CA ALA A 153 -0.63 -7.86 -10.61
C ALA A 153 -1.51 -8.74 -11.51
N GLY A 154 -1.79 -8.30 -12.74
CA GLY A 154 -2.53 -9.06 -13.75
C GLY A 154 -1.79 -10.31 -14.22
N GLU A 155 -0.48 -10.21 -14.48
CA GLU A 155 0.36 -11.36 -14.83
C GLU A 155 0.41 -12.39 -13.70
N GLN A 156 0.64 -11.92 -12.47
CA GLN A 156 0.64 -12.80 -11.29
C GLN A 156 -0.72 -13.46 -11.07
N GLN A 157 -1.82 -12.74 -11.29
CA GLN A 157 -3.16 -13.30 -11.19
C GLN A 157 -3.41 -14.36 -12.26
N ALA A 158 -2.98 -14.13 -13.50
CA ALA A 158 -3.09 -15.10 -14.58
C ALA A 158 -2.28 -16.38 -14.28
N ALA A 159 -1.06 -16.23 -13.76
CA ALA A 159 -0.24 -17.37 -13.33
C ALA A 159 -0.91 -18.18 -12.21
N LEU A 160 -1.49 -17.49 -11.21
CA LEU A 160 -2.22 -18.12 -10.11
C LEU A 160 -3.48 -18.85 -10.60
N ALA A 161 -4.25 -18.26 -11.53
CA ALA A 161 -5.41 -18.90 -12.15
C ALA A 161 -5.03 -20.22 -12.82
N GLN A 162 -3.95 -20.21 -13.62
CA GLN A 162 -3.46 -21.42 -14.28
C GLN A 162 -3.01 -22.49 -13.27
N ALA A 163 -2.35 -22.09 -12.17
CA ALA A 163 -1.94 -23.02 -11.13
C ALA A 163 -3.14 -23.67 -10.42
N ILE A 164 -4.17 -22.88 -10.10
CA ILE A 164 -5.44 -23.36 -9.53
C ILE A 164 -6.11 -24.35 -10.49
N GLU A 165 -6.22 -24.01 -11.78
CA GLU A 165 -6.84 -24.87 -12.79
C GLU A 165 -6.12 -26.21 -12.93
N ARG A 166 -4.78 -26.21 -12.96
CA ARG A 166 -3.97 -27.43 -13.02
C ARG A 166 -4.19 -28.30 -11.79
N ALA A 167 -4.18 -27.71 -10.59
CA ALA A 167 -4.42 -28.42 -9.35
C ALA A 167 -5.84 -29.02 -9.29
N ASP A 168 -6.85 -28.29 -9.79
CA ASP A 168 -8.23 -28.79 -9.84
C ASP A 168 -8.39 -29.98 -10.79
N LYS A 169 -7.72 -29.94 -11.95
CA LYS A 169 -7.69 -31.08 -12.89
C LYS A 169 -7.01 -32.29 -12.26
N GLU A 170 -5.89 -32.09 -11.57
CA GLU A 170 -5.16 -33.16 -10.88
C GLU A 170 -6.02 -33.79 -9.76
N ILE A 171 -6.65 -32.98 -8.92
CA ILE A 171 -7.54 -33.48 -7.85
C ILE A 171 -8.73 -34.25 -8.45
N SER A 172 -9.29 -33.75 -9.55
CA SER A 172 -10.41 -34.43 -10.25
C SER A 172 -9.98 -35.77 -10.83
N PHE A 173 -8.79 -35.84 -11.42
CA PHE A 173 -8.19 -37.08 -11.92
C PHE A 173 -7.94 -38.08 -10.80
N LEU A 174 -7.33 -37.65 -9.68
CA LEU A 174 -7.09 -38.50 -8.53
C LEU A 174 -8.39 -39.03 -7.93
N ARG A 175 -9.44 -38.19 -7.84
CA ARG A 175 -10.76 -38.62 -7.38
C ARG A 175 -11.37 -39.73 -8.25
N ALA A 176 -11.15 -39.66 -9.56
CA ALA A 176 -11.72 -40.62 -10.50
C ALA A 176 -10.92 -41.94 -10.60
N HIS A 177 -9.60 -41.89 -10.42
CA HIS A 177 -8.71 -43.02 -10.74
C HIS A 177 -7.90 -43.56 -9.56
N LYS A 178 -7.68 -42.76 -8.51
CA LYS A 178 -6.85 -43.09 -7.34
C LYS A 178 -7.38 -42.42 -6.06
N PRO A 179 -8.62 -42.73 -5.64
CA PRO A 179 -9.25 -42.05 -4.51
C PRO A 179 -8.46 -42.18 -3.21
N GLU A 180 -7.76 -43.29 -3.00
CA GLU A 180 -6.88 -43.53 -1.85
C GLU A 180 -5.72 -42.53 -1.74
N ALA A 181 -5.24 -41.98 -2.86
CA ALA A 181 -4.19 -40.96 -2.85
C ALA A 181 -4.67 -39.64 -2.23
N LEU A 182 -6.00 -39.38 -2.23
CA LEU A 182 -6.59 -38.19 -1.63
C LEU A 182 -6.68 -38.25 -0.09
N GLU A 183 -6.52 -39.43 0.50
CA GLU A 183 -6.50 -39.62 1.95
C GLU A 183 -5.12 -39.32 2.56
N SER A 184 -4.09 -39.15 1.72
CA SER A 184 -2.74 -38.81 2.16
C SER A 184 -2.67 -37.41 2.79
N GLU A 185 -1.73 -37.26 3.74
CA GLU A 185 -1.42 -35.97 4.37
C GLU A 185 -0.94 -34.94 3.32
N ALA A 186 -0.20 -35.38 2.30
CA ALA A 186 0.21 -34.56 1.17
C ALA A 186 -0.99 -34.00 0.39
N ALA A 187 -2.00 -34.82 0.11
CA ALA A 187 -3.22 -34.37 -0.55
C ALA A 187 -4.05 -33.43 0.33
N ALA A 188 -4.05 -33.63 1.66
CA ALA A 188 -4.68 -32.71 2.60
C ALA A 188 -3.99 -31.34 2.60
N ALA A 189 -2.65 -31.31 2.62
CA ALA A 189 -1.87 -30.07 2.50
C ALA A 189 -2.11 -29.36 1.16
N GLN A 190 -2.14 -30.10 0.05
CA GLN A 190 -2.43 -29.55 -1.28
C GLN A 190 -3.83 -28.93 -1.35
N ARG A 191 -4.86 -29.57 -0.78
CA ARG A 191 -6.22 -29.00 -0.70
C ARG A 191 -6.25 -27.71 0.12
N LYS A 192 -5.56 -27.68 1.27
CA LYS A 192 -5.45 -26.48 2.11
C LYS A 192 -4.77 -25.34 1.34
N ALA A 193 -3.67 -25.62 0.65
CA ALA A 193 -2.96 -24.66 -0.19
C ALA A 193 -3.85 -24.15 -1.33
N LEU A 194 -4.63 -25.03 -1.97
CA LEU A 194 -5.57 -24.66 -3.03
C LEU A 194 -6.71 -23.75 -2.53
N THR A 195 -7.27 -24.03 -1.35
CA THR A 195 -8.26 -23.16 -0.72
C THR A 195 -7.68 -21.79 -0.40
N ALA A 196 -6.46 -21.72 0.14
CA ALA A 196 -5.76 -20.46 0.36
C ALA A 196 -5.50 -19.72 -0.96
N ALA A 197 -5.05 -20.42 -2.00
CA ALA A 197 -4.81 -19.86 -3.33
C ALA A 197 -6.09 -19.25 -3.93
N ARG A 198 -7.25 -19.93 -3.80
CA ARG A 198 -8.54 -19.41 -4.26
C ARG A 198 -8.99 -18.17 -3.48
N ARG A 199 -8.79 -18.14 -2.16
CA ARG A 199 -9.09 -16.97 -1.34
C ARG A 199 -8.22 -15.78 -1.75
N ASN A 200 -6.92 -16.01 -1.93
CA ASN A 200 -5.98 -14.98 -2.37
C ASN A 200 -6.31 -14.49 -3.79
N PHE A 201 -6.72 -15.39 -4.68
CA PHE A 201 -7.16 -15.04 -6.03
C PHE A 201 -8.36 -14.08 -6.01
N ALA A 202 -9.37 -14.37 -5.19
CA ALA A 202 -10.54 -13.50 -5.05
C ALA A 202 -10.18 -12.13 -4.45
N SER A 203 -9.35 -12.10 -3.41
CA SER A 203 -8.88 -10.84 -2.79
C SER A 203 -8.07 -9.98 -3.78
N ARG A 204 -7.19 -10.59 -4.59
CA ARG A 204 -6.43 -9.87 -5.62
C ARG A 204 -7.31 -9.28 -6.73
N ALA A 205 -8.42 -9.94 -7.07
CA ALA A 205 -9.37 -9.40 -8.04
C ALA A 205 -10.01 -8.09 -7.54
N VAL A 206 -10.26 -7.99 -6.23
CA VAL A 206 -10.75 -6.74 -5.61
C VAL A 206 -9.68 -5.65 -5.71
N GLY A 207 -8.42 -5.96 -5.34
CA GLY A 207 -7.30 -5.02 -5.45
C GLY A 207 -7.10 -4.47 -6.86
N LEU A 208 -7.15 -5.33 -7.88
CA LEU A 208 -7.07 -4.90 -9.28
C LEU A 208 -8.23 -4.00 -9.70
N SER A 209 -9.45 -4.26 -9.19
CA SER A 209 -10.60 -3.39 -9.45
C SER A 209 -10.46 -2.04 -8.75
N GLN A 210 -9.85 -1.96 -7.57
CA GLN A 210 -9.56 -0.69 -6.90
C GLN A 210 -8.53 0.12 -7.69
N LEU A 211 -7.45 -0.52 -8.16
CA LEU A 211 -6.47 0.15 -9.03
C LEU A 211 -7.11 0.68 -10.32
N GLN A 212 -8.07 -0.05 -10.90
CA GLN A 212 -8.85 0.43 -12.04
C GLN A 212 -9.68 1.69 -11.70
N ASP A 213 -10.32 1.73 -10.53
CA ASP A 213 -11.04 2.93 -10.09
C ASP A 213 -10.08 4.11 -9.88
N VAL A 214 -8.91 3.88 -9.27
CA VAL A 214 -7.86 4.91 -9.12
C VAL A 214 -7.43 5.48 -10.48
N VAL A 215 -7.17 4.63 -11.48
CA VAL A 215 -6.84 5.08 -12.84
C VAL A 215 -7.98 5.90 -13.45
N SER A 216 -9.24 5.47 -13.26
CA SER A 216 -10.41 6.18 -13.74
C SER A 216 -10.53 7.58 -13.12
N MET A 217 -10.32 7.67 -11.80
CA MET A 217 -10.32 8.93 -11.06
C MET A 217 -9.20 9.86 -11.53
N ALA A 218 -7.97 9.38 -11.61
CA ALA A 218 -6.83 10.18 -12.06
C ALA A 218 -7.02 10.71 -13.49
N ARG A 219 -7.53 9.89 -14.41
CA ARG A 219 -7.84 10.33 -15.80
C ARG A 219 -8.93 11.40 -15.84
N SER A 220 -9.95 11.27 -15.00
CA SER A 220 -11.03 12.26 -14.90
C SER A 220 -10.50 13.60 -14.42
N LEU A 221 -9.65 13.59 -13.37
CA LEU A 221 -8.99 14.80 -12.85
C LEU A 221 -8.11 15.47 -13.91
N VAL A 222 -7.28 14.70 -14.62
CA VAL A 222 -6.43 15.25 -15.70
C VAL A 222 -7.25 15.88 -16.81
N PHE A 223 -8.43 15.33 -17.12
CA PHE A 223 -9.34 15.91 -18.11
C PHE A 223 -9.96 17.22 -17.62
N GLU A 224 -10.39 17.28 -16.36
CA GLU A 224 -10.91 18.50 -15.72
C GLU A 224 -9.87 19.63 -15.74
N MET A 225 -8.67 19.36 -15.23
CA MET A 225 -7.58 20.36 -15.17
C MET A 225 -7.21 20.92 -16.55
N ARG A 226 -7.26 20.10 -17.60
CA ARG A 226 -7.02 20.55 -18.98
C ARG A 226 -8.11 21.46 -19.50
N LYS A 227 -9.37 21.21 -19.12
CA LYS A 227 -10.51 22.01 -19.54
C LYS A 227 -10.43 23.40 -18.92
N ASP A 228 -10.08 23.48 -17.65
CA ASP A 228 -10.01 24.74 -16.91
C ASP A 228 -8.85 25.61 -17.39
N SER A 229 -7.72 25.00 -17.78
CA SER A 229 -6.60 25.69 -18.43
C SER A 229 -6.93 26.32 -19.79
N VAL A 230 -8.00 25.91 -20.47
CA VAL A 230 -8.41 26.47 -21.79
C VAL A 230 -9.46 27.57 -21.64
N ALA A 231 -10.11 27.65 -20.47
CA ALA A 231 -11.16 28.64 -20.19
C ALA A 231 -10.63 29.98 -19.68
N HIS A 232 -9.34 30.05 -19.30
CA HIS A 232 -8.63 31.23 -18.81
C HIS A 232 -7.59 31.72 -19.83
#